data_AF-A0A948BER4-F1
#
_entry.id   AF-A0A948BER4-F1
#
_cell.length_a   1.000
_cell.length_b   1.000
_cell.length_c   1.000
_cell.angle_alpha   90.00
_cell.angle_beta   90.00
_cell.angle_gamma   90.00
#
_symmetry.space_group_name_H-M   'P 1'
#
loop_
_entity.id
_entity.type
_entity.pdbx_description
1 polymer ?
#
loop_
_entity_poly.entity_id
_entity_poly.type
_entity_poly.pdbx_seq_one_letter_code
_entity_poly.pdbx_strand_id
1 'polypeptide(L)'
;MDHRMINIGFGNSVVAGRILAVVNPKSSPMKKLRDEARDQKKLIDVTEGRRTRSIIILDSNHVILSSVQPETITQRFTPASEQKLEEV
;
A
#
# COMPACT_ATOMS: atom_id res chain seq x y z
N MET A 1 0.98 -18.65 -6.63
CA MET A 1 0.54 -17.24 -6.53
C MET A 1 -0.04 -17.07 -5.14
N ASP A 2 0.43 -16.06 -4.40
CA ASP A 2 -0.09 -15.75 -3.06
C ASP A 2 -1.43 -14.99 -3.20
N HIS A 3 -2.52 -15.62 -2.76
CA HIS A 3 -3.89 -15.08 -2.85
C HIS A 3 -4.33 -14.38 -1.56
N ARG A 4 -3.40 -14.16 -0.63
CA ARG A 4 -3.68 -13.48 0.63
C ARG A 4 -4.03 -12.02 0.39
N MET A 5 -5.11 -11.58 1.04
CA MET A 5 -5.58 -10.20 0.98
C MET A 5 -4.98 -9.40 2.14
N ILE A 6 -4.38 -8.26 1.82
CA ILE A 6 -3.86 -7.31 2.80
C ILE A 6 -4.85 -6.16 2.91
N ASN A 7 -5.33 -5.91 4.12
CA ASN A 7 -6.12 -4.72 4.41
C ASN A 7 -5.24 -3.47 4.24
N ILE A 8 -5.77 -2.46 3.55
CA ILE A 8 -5.08 -1.18 3.29
C ILE A 8 -5.90 0.03 3.78
N GLY A 9 -6.90 -0.19 4.65
CA GLY A 9 -7.68 0.85 5.30
C GLY A 9 -9.18 0.78 4.97
N PHE A 10 -10.04 1.07 5.96
CA PHE A 10 -11.50 1.17 5.81
C PHE A 10 -12.18 -0.01 5.09
N GLY A 11 -11.73 -1.24 5.37
CA GLY A 11 -12.27 -2.44 4.71
C GLY A 11 -11.73 -2.67 3.29
N ASN A 12 -10.96 -1.74 2.72
CA ASN A 12 -10.29 -1.93 1.43
C ASN A 12 -9.12 -2.91 1.58
N SER A 13 -8.96 -3.78 0.59
CA SER A 13 -7.92 -4.81 0.59
C SER A 13 -7.36 -5.03 -0.81
N VAL A 14 -6.12 -5.50 -0.87
CA VAL A 14 -5.41 -5.82 -2.12
C VAL A 14 -4.68 -7.15 -2.00
N VAL A 15 -4.43 -7.80 -3.14
CA VAL A 15 -3.70 -9.07 -3.17
C VAL A 15 -2.23 -8.83 -2.83
N ALA A 16 -1.74 -9.49 -1.77
CA ALA A 16 -0.37 -9.33 -1.26
C ALA A 16 0.67 -9.49 -2.37
N GLY A 17 0.53 -10.55 -3.18
CA GLY A 17 1.46 -10.89 -4.26
C GLY A 17 1.50 -9.91 -5.43
N ARG A 18 0.65 -8.86 -5.43
CA ARG A 18 0.63 -7.82 -6.48
C ARG A 18 1.19 -6.49 -6.03
N ILE A 19 1.50 -6.32 -4.74
CA ILE A 19 2.14 -5.11 -4.24
C ILE A 19 3.64 -5.18 -4.55
N LEU A 20 4.15 -4.19 -5.28
CA LEU A 20 5.57 -4.01 -5.53
C LEU A 20 6.26 -3.17 -4.45
N ALA A 21 5.57 -2.15 -3.94
CA ALA A 21 6.13 -1.27 -2.93
C ALA A 21 5.05 -0.59 -2.07
N VAL A 22 5.41 -0.28 -0.83
CA VAL A 22 4.65 0.61 0.08
C VAL A 22 5.59 1.72 0.53
N VAL A 23 5.24 2.98 0.24
CA VAL A 23 6.14 4.13 0.41
C VAL A 23 5.46 5.31 1.10
N ASN A 24 6.26 6.20 1.67
CA ASN A 24 5.82 7.41 2.35
C ASN A 24 5.45 8.52 1.34
N PRO A 25 4.32 9.24 1.48
CA PRO A 25 3.83 10.21 0.47
C PRO A 25 4.50 11.58 0.52
N LYS A 26 5.45 11.83 1.44
CA LYS A 26 5.86 13.20 1.83
C LYS A 26 6.80 13.90 0.84
N SER A 27 7.49 13.17 -0.04
CA SER A 27 8.54 13.74 -0.88
C SER A 27 8.00 14.28 -2.21
N SER A 28 8.71 15.24 -2.82
CA SER A 28 8.35 15.80 -4.12
C SER A 28 8.21 14.74 -5.23
N PRO A 29 9.07 13.70 -5.33
CA PRO A 29 8.88 12.61 -6.28
C PRO A 29 7.57 11.84 -6.08
N MET A 30 7.11 11.68 -4.83
CA MET A 30 5.86 10.98 -4.53
C MET A 30 4.64 11.79 -4.93
N LYS A 31 4.72 13.12 -4.82
CA LYS A 31 3.71 14.02 -5.38
C LYS A 31 3.61 13.86 -6.89
N LYS A 32 4.75 13.85 -7.59
CA LYS A 32 4.80 13.61 -9.05
C LYS A 32 4.20 12.25 -9.43
N LEU A 33 4.60 11.18 -8.74
CA LEU A 33 4.06 9.83 -8.97
C LEU A 33 2.53 9.79 -8.88
N ARG A 34 1.96 10.43 -7.86
CA ARG A 34 0.50 10.50 -7.70
C ARG A 34 -0.15 11.28 -8.84
N ASP A 35 0.41 12.41 -9.21
CA ASP A 35 -0.13 13.28 -10.26
C ASP A 35 -0.06 12.56 -11.63
N GLU A 36 1.05 11.89 -11.94
CA GLU A 36 1.21 11.03 -13.13
C GLU A 36 0.21 9.86 -13.16
N ALA A 37 0.02 9.18 -12.02
CA ALA A 37 -0.95 8.09 -11.93
C ALA A 37 -2.39 8.59 -12.12
N ARG A 38 -2.71 9.82 -11.67
CA ARG A 38 -4.00 10.46 -11.90
C ARG A 38 -4.21 10.73 -13.37
N ASP A 39 -3.23 11.31 -14.05
CA ASP A 39 -3.29 11.62 -15.48
C ASP A 39 -3.47 10.35 -16.32
N GLN A 40 -2.84 9.25 -15.90
CA GLN A 40 -2.97 7.94 -16.54
C GLN A 40 -4.26 7.18 -16.16
N LYS A 41 -5.14 7.74 -15.33
CA LYS A 41 -6.34 7.07 -14.79
C LYS A 41 -6.03 5.77 -14.03
N LYS A 42 -4.87 5.70 -13.37
CA LYS A 42 -4.37 4.56 -12.58
C LYS A 42 -4.30 4.85 -11.08
N LEU A 43 -4.68 6.06 -10.67
CA LEU A 43 -4.75 6.43 -9.26
C LEU A 43 -6.06 5.93 -8.64
N ILE A 44 -5.93 5.17 -7.55
CA ILE A 44 -7.06 4.72 -6.73
C ILE A 44 -6.91 5.38 -5.36
N ASP A 45 -7.90 6.15 -4.94
CA ASP A 45 -7.91 6.81 -3.63
C ASP A 45 -8.80 6.02 -2.66
N VAL A 46 -8.20 5.41 -1.64
CA VAL A 46 -8.91 4.69 -0.56
C VAL A 46 -8.71 5.37 0.80
N THR A 47 -8.45 6.68 0.79
CA THR A 47 -8.20 7.43 2.03
C THR A 47 -9.46 7.77 2.82
N GLU A 48 -10.66 7.63 2.24
CA GLU A 48 -11.94 8.03 2.83
C GLU A 48 -11.94 9.47 3.38
N GLY A 49 -11.37 10.40 2.60
CA GLY A 49 -11.25 11.81 2.97
C GLY A 49 -10.20 12.11 4.06
N ARG A 50 -9.43 11.11 4.50
CA ARG A 50 -8.37 11.29 5.49
C ARG A 50 -7.04 11.66 4.83
N ARG A 51 -6.11 12.14 5.65
CA ARG A 51 -4.74 12.40 5.21
C ARG A 51 -4.10 11.13 4.64
N THR A 52 -3.57 11.20 3.42
CA THR A 52 -2.71 10.16 2.85
C THR A 52 -1.49 9.94 3.73
N ARG A 53 -1.32 8.72 4.22
CA ARG A 53 -0.16 8.29 5.03
C ARG A 53 0.76 7.34 4.29
N SER A 54 0.27 6.64 3.27
CA SER A 54 1.06 5.75 2.43
C SER A 54 0.62 5.82 0.97
N ILE A 55 1.54 5.41 0.10
CA ILE A 55 1.30 5.15 -1.32
C ILE A 55 1.69 3.69 -1.55
N ILE A 56 0.81 2.93 -2.21
CA ILE A 56 1.02 1.52 -2.54
C ILE A 56 1.11 1.41 -4.06
N ILE A 57 2.15 0.74 -4.54
CA ILE A 57 2.40 0.55 -5.97
C ILE A 57 2.13 -0.92 -6.30
N LEU A 58 1.25 -1.16 -7.28
CA LEU A 58 0.93 -2.50 -7.75
C LEU A 58 1.70 -2.86 -9.04
N ASP A 59 1.81 -4.16 -9.31
CA ASP A 59 2.38 -4.76 -10.54
C ASP A 59 1.76 -4.21 -11.84
N SER A 60 0.50 -3.81 -11.77
CA SER A 60 -0.29 -3.22 -12.85
C SER A 60 -0.04 -1.71 -13.06
N ASN A 61 0.95 -1.15 -12.38
CA ASN A 61 1.23 0.30 -12.31
C ASN A 61 0.09 1.14 -11.71
N HIS A 62 -0.90 0.50 -11.06
CA HIS A 62 -1.87 1.24 -10.24
C HIS A 62 -1.18 1.76 -8.99
N VAL A 63 -1.54 2.99 -8.64
CA VAL A 63 -1.05 3.68 -7.45
C VAL A 63 -2.23 3.87 -6.52
N ILE A 64 -2.12 3.35 -5.30
CA ILE A 64 -3.17 3.42 -4.29
C ILE A 64 -2.76 4.39 -3.19
N LEU A 65 -3.62 5.35 -2.88
CA LEU A 65 -3.45 6.24 -1.73
C LEU A 65 -4.17 5.67 -0.52
N SER A 66 -3.47 5.51 0.60
CA SER A 66 -4.05 4.99 1.83
C SER A 66 -3.80 5.91 3.02
N SER A 67 -4.74 5.92 3.96
CA SER A 67 -4.58 6.59 5.25
C SER A 67 -3.86 5.73 6.31
N VAL A 68 -3.50 4.49 5.96
CA VAL A 68 -2.76 3.57 6.83
C VAL A 68 -1.26 3.86 6.70
N GLN A 69 -0.52 3.73 7.80
CA GLN A 69 0.92 3.97 7.81
C GLN A 69 1.66 2.85 7.03
N PRO A 70 2.73 3.17 6.28
CA PRO A 70 3.49 2.17 5.53
C PRO A 70 3.91 0.98 6.39
N GLU A 71 4.39 1.25 7.60
CA GLU A 71 4.90 0.25 8.55
C GLU A 71 3.80 -0.74 8.96
N THR A 72 2.57 -0.23 9.19
CA THR A 72 1.40 -1.07 9.50
C THR A 72 1.00 -1.97 8.33
N ILE A 73 1.15 -1.50 7.10
CA ILE A 73 0.86 -2.32 5.91
C ILE A 73 1.94 -3.40 5.77
N THR A 74 3.22 -3.04 5.90
CA THR A 74 4.34 -3.99 5.84
C THR A 74 4.23 -5.08 6.90
N GLN A 75 3.85 -4.75 8.14
CA GLN A 75 3.64 -5.74 9.19
C GLN A 75 2.57 -6.77 8.86
N ARG A 76 1.60 -6.44 7.99
CA ARG A 76 0.56 -7.39 7.54
C ARG A 76 1.07 -8.36 6.49
N PHE A 77 2.22 -8.10 5.86
CA PHE A 77 2.84 -9.02 4.90
C PHE A 77 3.53 -10.19 5.57
N THR A 78 4.01 -10.04 6.79
CA THR A 78 4.64 -11.14 7.51
C THR A 78 3.54 -12.11 7.99
N PRO A 79 3.52 -13.37 7.53
CA PRO A 79 2.62 -14.37 8.09
C PRO A 79 2.95 -14.55 9.59
N ALA A 80 1.91 -14.69 10.41
CA ALA A 80 2.05 -14.85 11.87
C ALA A 80 2.94 -16.04 12.29
N SER A 81 3.21 -16.98 11.38
CA SER A 81 4.13 -18.11 11.60
C SER A 81 5.61 -17.70 11.62
N GLU A 82 6.01 -16.63 10.94
CA GLU A 82 7.41 -16.18 10.87
C GLU A 82 7.77 -15.23 12.02
N GLN A 83 6.79 -14.54 12.60
CA GLN A 83 7.00 -13.63 13.74
C GLN A 83 7.45 -14.38 15.02
N LYS A 84 7.19 -15.68 15.12
CA LYS A 84 7.53 -16.50 16.30
C LYS A 84 8.98 -17.01 16.32
N LEU A 85 9.70 -16.90 15.20
CA LEU A 85 11.09 -17.36 15.08
C LEU A 85 12.12 -16.27 15.41
N GLU A 86 11.74 -14.99 15.39
CA GLU A 86 12.63 -13.86 15.69
C GLU A 86 12.66 -13.46 17.18
N GLU A 87 11.76 -14.02 18.01
CA GLU A 87 11.72 -13.80 19.46
C GLU A 87 12.44 -14.90 20.28
N VAL A 88 13.21 -15.79 19.64
CA VAL A 88 13.97 -16.89 20.30
C VAL A 88 15.48 -16.68 20.19
#